data_AF-A0A6G0F722-F1
#
_entry.id   AF-A0A6G0F722-F1
#
_cell.length_a   1.000
_cell.length_b   1.000
_cell.length_c   1.000
_cell.angle_alpha   90.00
_cell.angle_beta   90.00
_cell.angle_gamma   90.00
#
_symmetry.space_group_name_H-M   'P 1'
#
loop_
_entity.id
_entity.type
_entity.pdbx_description
1 polymer ?
#
loop_
_entity_poly.entity_id
_entity_poly.type
_entity_poly.pdbx_seq_one_letter_code
_entity_poly.pdbx_strand_id
1 'polypeptide(L)'
;MAESGRDENEREFDIRWADAAEHKEPSARARMLAARWKHEPPGPVPFRPEPDHVARRQRRSGWVSTVVVLGGVAAVILLLGYFRFTAP
;
A
#
# COMPACT_ATOMS: atom_id res chain seq x y z
N MET A 1 0.60 2.13 19.06
CA MET A 1 1.06 2.55 17.72
C MET A 1 1.62 1.36 16.94
N ALA A 2 0.89 0.23 16.92
CA ALA A 2 1.30 -1.03 16.27
C ALA A 2 0.16 -1.71 15.47
N GLU A 3 -1.03 -1.10 15.42
CA GLU A 3 -2.18 -1.60 14.65
C GLU A 3 -2.02 -1.34 13.14
N SER A 4 -1.50 -0.17 12.75
CA SER A 4 -1.43 0.25 11.34
C SER A 4 -0.73 -0.74 10.41
N GLY A 5 0.28 -1.48 10.89
CA GLY A 5 1.01 -2.43 10.05
C GLY A 5 0.29 -3.77 9.87
N ARG A 6 -0.60 -4.15 10.80
CA ARG A 6 -1.39 -5.38 10.69
C ARG A 6 -2.56 -5.17 9.72
N ASP A 7 -3.22 -4.03 9.84
CA ASP A 7 -4.35 -3.64 8.98
C ASP A 7 -3.95 -3.46 7.51
N GLU A 8 -2.74 -2.98 7.24
CA GLU A 8 -2.23 -2.82 5.87
C GLU A 8 -1.98 -4.19 5.19
N ASN A 9 -1.44 -5.16 5.94
CA ASN A 9 -1.22 -6.52 5.45
C ASN A 9 -2.52 -7.28 5.20
N GLU A 10 -3.50 -7.13 6.10
CA GLU A 10 -4.82 -7.76 5.98
C GLU A 10 -5.61 -7.19 4.81
N ARG A 11 -5.55 -5.86 4.61
CA ARG A 11 -6.12 -5.20 3.44
C ARG A 11 -5.45 -5.62 2.13
N GLU A 12 -4.13 -5.80 2.11
CA GLU A 12 -3.40 -6.26 0.93
C GLU A 12 -3.72 -7.73 0.60
N PHE A 13 -3.93 -8.55 1.62
CA PHE A 13 -4.39 -9.92 1.47
C PHE A 13 -5.80 -9.98 0.86
N ASP A 14 -6.76 -9.23 1.41
CA ASP A 14 -8.14 -9.19 0.91
C ASP A 14 -8.21 -8.78 -0.56
N ILE A 15 -7.42 -7.78 -0.94
CA ILE A 15 -7.34 -7.31 -2.33
C ILE A 15 -6.78 -8.41 -3.24
N ARG A 16 -5.63 -9.00 -2.88
CA ARG A 16 -5.00 -10.04 -3.70
C ARG A 16 -5.87 -11.29 -3.81
N TRP A 17 -6.54 -11.67 -2.73
CA TRP A 17 -7.45 -12.79 -2.69
C TRP A 17 -8.67 -12.57 -3.59
N ALA A 18 -9.29 -11.38 -3.52
CA ALA A 18 -10.41 -11.03 -4.39
C ALA A 18 -9.99 -10.91 -5.86
N ASP A 19 -8.78 -10.43 -6.12
CA ASP A 19 -8.28 -10.28 -7.49
C ASP A 19 -7.90 -11.60 -8.16
N ALA A 20 -7.43 -12.57 -7.38
CA ALA A 20 -7.04 -13.89 -7.85
C ALA A 20 -8.24 -14.83 -8.10
N ALA A 21 -9.46 -14.44 -7.73
CA ALA A 21 -10.64 -15.26 -7.96
C ALA A 21 -10.89 -15.46 -9.47
N GLU A 22 -10.96 -16.72 -9.90
CA GLU A 22 -11.23 -17.10 -11.30
C GLU A 22 -12.61 -16.60 -11.76
N HIS A 23 -13.56 -16.49 -10.84
CA HIS A 23 -14.93 -16.04 -11.13
C HIS A 23 -15.25 -14.81 -10.28
N LYS A 24 -15.32 -13.65 -10.94
CA LYS A 24 -15.75 -12.40 -10.32
C LYS A 24 -17.23 -12.19 -10.61
N GLU A 25 -18.09 -12.78 -9.79
CA GLU A 25 -19.52 -12.49 -9.90
C GLU A 25 -19.80 -11.04 -9.46
N PRO A 26 -20.68 -10.30 -10.17
CA PRO A 26 -21.10 -8.98 -9.73
C PRO A 26 -21.75 -9.09 -8.34
N SER A 27 -21.42 -8.15 -7.46
CA SER A 27 -22.02 -8.08 -6.13
C SER A 27 -23.55 -7.96 -6.23
N ALA A 28 -24.26 -8.44 -5.21
CA ALA A 28 -25.73 -8.35 -5.17
C ALA A 28 -26.23 -6.92 -5.49
N ARG A 29 -25.54 -5.91 -4.95
CA ARG A 29 -25.81 -4.50 -5.23
C ARG A 29 -25.58 -4.14 -6.70
N ALA A 30 -24.50 -4.60 -7.32
CA ALA A 30 -24.24 -4.35 -8.74
C ALA A 30 -25.34 -4.95 -9.64
N ARG A 31 -25.85 -6.15 -9.30
CA ARG A 31 -26.98 -6.76 -9.99
C ARG A 31 -28.26 -5.95 -9.84
N MET A 32 -28.57 -5.47 -8.62
CA MET A 32 -29.74 -4.61 -8.37
C MET A 32 -29.66 -3.27 -9.12
N LEU A 33 -28.47 -2.64 -9.16
CA LEU A 33 -28.26 -1.41 -9.92
C LEU A 33 -28.41 -1.64 -11.43
N ALA A 34 -27.86 -2.72 -11.96
CA ALA A 34 -28.02 -3.08 -13.36
C ALA A 34 -29.51 -3.29 -13.72
N ALA A 35 -30.29 -3.93 -12.84
CA ALA A 35 -31.73 -4.09 -13.01
C ALA A 35 -32.47 -2.73 -13.00
N ARG A 36 -32.09 -1.83 -12.09
CA ARG A 36 -32.65 -0.47 -12.03
C ARG A 36 -32.29 0.35 -13.28
N TRP A 37 -31.03 0.32 -13.70
CA TRP A 37 -30.52 1.10 -14.84
C TRP A 37 -31.07 0.67 -16.19
N LYS A 38 -31.58 -0.57 -16.30
CA LYS A 38 -32.35 -1.00 -17.47
C LYS A 38 -33.61 -0.17 -17.68
N HIS A 39 -34.20 0.35 -16.60
CA HIS A 39 -35.44 1.12 -16.62
C HIS A 39 -35.22 2.62 -16.38
N GLU A 40 -34.25 2.97 -15.54
CA GLU A 40 -33.94 4.34 -15.15
C GLU A 40 -32.42 4.56 -15.17
N PRO A 41 -31.85 5.01 -16.31
CA PRO A 41 -30.41 5.19 -16.42
C PRO A 41 -29.93 6.25 -15.41
N PRO A 42 -28.71 6.12 -14.87
CA PRO A 42 -28.17 7.11 -13.96
C PRO A 42 -28.02 8.45 -14.70
N GLY A 43 -28.36 9.54 -14.02
CA GLY A 43 -28.16 10.88 -14.56
C GLY A 43 -26.67 11.17 -14.83
N PRO A 44 -26.37 12.27 -15.55
CA PRO A 44 -24.99 12.66 -15.83
C PRO A 44 -24.21 12.82 -14.53
N VAL A 45 -23.19 12.01 -14.33
CA VAL A 45 -22.25 12.13 -13.21
C VAL A 45 -20.99 12.83 -13.70
N PRO A 46 -20.41 13.77 -12.94
CA PRO A 46 -19.10 14.31 -13.25
C PRO A 46 -18.08 13.17 -13.37
N PHE A 47 -17.25 13.21 -14.41
CA PHE A 47 -16.15 12.26 -14.54
C PHE A 47 -15.28 12.35 -13.30
N ARG A 48 -15.24 11.26 -12.53
CA ARG A 48 -14.24 11.09 -11.49
C ARG A 48 -13.07 10.38 -12.14
N PRO A 49 -11.90 11.03 -12.32
CA PRO A 49 -10.72 10.31 -12.72
C PRO A 49 -10.49 9.17 -11.72
N GLU A 50 -10.09 8.01 -12.23
CA GLU A 50 -9.62 6.90 -11.40
C GLU A 50 -8.67 7.47 -10.34
N PRO A 51 -8.82 7.13 -9.05
CA PRO A 51 -7.96 7.69 -8.02
C PRO A 51 -6.50 7.48 -8.45
N ASP A 52 -5.81 8.60 -8.70
CA ASP A 52 -4.40 8.63 -9.03
C ASP A 52 -3.72 7.71 -8.03
N HIS A 53 -3.21 6.59 -8.54
CA HIS A 53 -2.73 5.51 -7.70
C HIS A 53 -1.79 6.11 -6.66
N VAL A 54 -2.23 6.06 -5.40
CA VAL A 54 -1.52 6.54 -4.20
C VAL A 54 -0.09 5.97 -4.09
N ALA A 55 0.28 5.03 -4.96
CA ALA A 55 1.62 4.56 -5.27
C ALA A 55 2.70 5.66 -5.37
N ARG A 56 2.39 6.87 -5.85
CA ARG A 56 3.44 7.91 -5.97
C ARG A 56 3.87 8.48 -4.61
N ARG A 57 2.98 8.49 -3.61
CA ARG A 57 3.31 8.91 -2.23
C ARG A 57 3.99 7.79 -1.44
N GLN A 58 3.59 6.53 -1.67
CA GLN A 58 4.24 5.32 -1.11
C GLN A 58 5.72 5.22 -1.52
N ARG A 59 6.06 5.54 -2.78
CA ARG A 59 7.44 5.45 -3.29
C ARG A 59 8.45 6.37 -2.61
N ARG A 60 8.02 7.50 -2.05
CA ARG A 60 8.92 8.39 -1.27
C ARG A 60 9.18 7.89 0.16
N SER A 61 8.33 7.00 0.68
CA SER A 61 8.47 6.39 2.00
C SER A 61 9.41 5.17 2.01
N GLY A 62 9.58 4.49 0.87
CA GLY A 62 10.30 3.22 0.79
C GLY A 62 11.80 3.25 1.11
N TRP A 63 12.44 4.41 1.10
CA TRP A 63 13.90 4.50 1.31
C TRP A 63 14.29 4.87 2.75
N VAL A 64 13.34 5.31 3.57
CA VAL A 64 13.65 5.76 4.94
C VAL A 64 14.22 4.60 5.76
N SER A 65 13.59 3.42 5.68
CA SER A 65 14.09 2.23 6.38
C SER A 65 15.51 1.86 5.92
N THR A 66 15.77 1.86 4.61
CA THR A 66 17.09 1.59 4.04
C THR A 66 18.14 2.57 4.53
N VAL A 67 17.84 3.86 4.55
CA VAL A 67 18.77 4.91 5.03
C VAL A 67 19.07 4.73 6.52
N VAL A 68 18.06 4.42 7.35
CA VAL A 68 18.24 4.19 8.79
C VAL A 68 19.13 2.97 9.04
N VAL A 69 18.89 1.85 8.34
CA VAL A 69 19.70 0.64 8.49
C VAL A 69 21.14 0.89 8.05
N LEU A 70 21.35 1.47 6.87
CA LEU A 70 22.70 1.76 6.37
C LEU A 70 23.45 2.75 7.27
N GLY A 71 22.76 3.78 7.77
CA GLY A 71 23.34 4.73 8.73
C GLY A 71 23.76 4.06 10.03
N GLY A 72 22.92 3.17 10.58
CA GLY A 72 23.24 2.39 11.78
C GLY A 72 24.45 1.47 11.58
N VAL A 73 24.48 0.73 10.47
CA VAL A 73 25.62 -0.15 10.12
C VAL A 73 26.91 0.65 9.96
N ALA A 74 26.87 1.78 9.24
CA ALA A 74 28.03 2.65 9.06
C ALA A 74 28.51 3.23 10.41
N ALA A 75 27.60 3.66 11.28
CA ALA A 75 27.94 4.16 12.61
C ALA A 75 28.64 3.10 13.47
N VAL A 76 28.14 1.86 13.48
CA VAL A 76 28.77 0.74 14.21
C VAL A 76 30.17 0.45 13.68
N ILE A 77 30.34 0.41 12.35
CA ILE A 77 31.65 0.20 11.72
C ILE A 77 32.63 1.31 12.13
N LEU A 78 32.20 2.57 12.04
CA LEU A 78 33.03 3.72 12.41
C LEU A 78 33.37 3.71 13.90
N LEU A 79 32.41 3.34 14.77
CA LEU A 79 32.62 3.27 16.21
C LEU A 79 33.63 2.18 16.58
N LEU A 80 33.48 0.96 16.03
CA LEU A 80 34.46 -0.12 16.24
C LEU A 80 35.83 0.24 15.66
N GLY A 81 35.86 0.85 14.48
CA GLY A 81 37.09 1.33 13.85
C GLY A 81 37.78 2.40 14.70
N TYR A 82 37.00 3.34 15.24
CA TYR A 82 37.49 4.41 16.12
C TYR A 82 38.07 3.85 17.41
N PHE A 83 37.38 2.92 18.08
CA PHE A 83 37.89 2.26 19.28
C PHE A 83 39.14 1.41 19.01
N ARG A 84 39.21 0.73 17.86
CA ARG A 84 40.43 0.02 17.43
C ARG A 84 41.60 1.00 17.20
N PHE A 85 41.33 2.17 16.62
CA PHE A 85 42.35 3.19 16.37
C PHE A 85 42.82 3.88 17.66
N THR A 86 41.96 4.00 18.67
CA THR A 86 42.32 4.57 19.99
C THR A 86 42.86 3.56 20.99
N ALA A 87 42.73 2.26 20.73
CA ALA A 87 43.43 1.21 21.46
C ALA A 87 44.80 0.96 20.79
N PRO A 88 45.92 1.48 21.35
CA PRO A 88 47.26 1.23 20.81
C PRO A 88 47.67 -0.25 20.89
#